data_AF-M0QWP8-F1
#
_entry.id   AF-M0QWP8-F1
#
_cell.length_a   1.000
_cell.length_b   1.000
_cell.length_c   1.000
_cell.angle_alpha   90.00
_cell.angle_beta   90.00
_cell.angle_gamma   90.00
#
_symmetry.space_group_name_H-M   'P 1'
#
loop_
_entity.id
_entity.type
_entity.pdbx_description
1 polymer ?
#
loop_
_entity_poly.entity_id
_entity_poly.type
_entity_poly.pdbx_seq_one_letter_code
_entity_poly.pdbx_strand_id
1 'polypeptide(L)' 'MDLPYYHGCLTKRECEALLLKGGVDGNFLIRDSESVPGALCLCVSLSPVLQKQSFQT' A
#
# COMPACT_ATOMS: atom_id res chain seq x y z
N MET A 1 1.05 19.12 -0.52
CA MET A 1 2.06 18.23 0.08
C MET A 1 1.85 16.88 -0.58
N ASP A 2 2.45 16.67 -1.73
CA ASP A 2 2.30 15.45 -2.51
C ASP A 2 3.32 14.44 -1.98
N LEU A 3 2.89 13.54 -1.10
CA LEU A 3 3.71 12.39 -0.72
C LEU A 3 3.86 11.52 -1.98
N PRO A 4 5.07 11.32 -2.53
CA PRO A 4 5.25 10.54 -3.75
C PRO A 4 4.89 9.05 -3.58
N TYR A 5 4.67 8.61 -2.34
CA TYR A 5 4.30 7.25 -1.95
C TYR A 5 2.80 7.11 -1.61
N TYR A 6 2.05 8.22 -1.56
CA TYR A 6 0.62 8.20 -1.21
C TYR A 6 -0.24 8.26 -2.48
N HIS A 7 -1.01 7.20 -2.71
CA HIS A 7 -1.84 7.05 -3.90
C HIS A 7 -3.34 7.28 -3.64
N GLY A 8 -3.72 7.68 -2.43
CA GLY A 8 -5.13 7.90 -2.06
C GLY A 8 -5.97 6.63 -2.12
N CYS A 9 -7.13 6.71 -2.76
CA CYS A 9 -8.06 5.60 -2.98
C CYS A 9 -7.53 4.56 -3.99
N LEU A 10 -6.49 3.82 -3.59
CA LEU A 10 -5.94 2.73 -4.38
C LEU A 10 -6.53 1.40 -3.92
N THR A 11 -7.09 0.61 -4.83
CA THR A 11 -7.64 -0.70 -4.47
C THR A 11 -6.54 -1.69 -4.09
N LYS A 12 -6.89 -2.74 -3.34
CA LYS A 12 -5.91 -3.77 -2.96
C LYS A 12 -5.20 -4.38 -4.18
N ARG A 13 -5.95 -4.67 -5.25
CA ARG A 13 -5.41 -5.27 -6.48
C ARG A 13 -4.44 -4.33 -7.19
N GLU A 14 -4.78 -3.05 -7.27
CA GLU A 14 -3.91 -2.03 -7.85
C GLU A 14 -2.62 -1.85 -7.02
N CYS A 15 -2.72 -1.88 -5.68
CA CYS A 15 -1.54 -1.90 -4.79
C CYS A 15 -0.64 -3.10 -5.13
N GLU A 16 -1.21 -4.31 -5.19
CA GLU A 16 -0.45 -5.53 -5.49
C GLU A 16 0.17 -5.46 -6.89
N ALA A 17 -0.55 -4.96 -7.89
CA ALA A 17 -0.05 -4.81 -9.26
C ALA A 17 1.08 -3.77 -9.36
N LEU A 18 1.00 -2.64 -8.65
CA LEU A 18 2.06 -1.63 -8.62
C LEU A 18 3.31 -2.14 -7.92
N LEU A 19 3.14 -2.81 -6.78
CA LEU A 19 4.23 -3.44 -6.06
C LEU A 19 4.91 -4.53 -6.91
N LEU A 20 4.11 -5.37 -7.59
CA LEU A 20 4.59 -6.43 -8.47
C LEU A 20 5.29 -5.87 -9.72
N LYS A 21 4.75 -4.80 -10.31
CA LYS A 21 5.34 -4.11 -11.46
C LYS A 21 6.64 -3.38 -11.10
N GLY A 22 6.73 -2.87 -9.88
CA GLY A 22 7.92 -2.23 -9.36
C GLY A 22 9.11 -3.19 -9.29
N GLY A 23 8.87 -4.47 -8.96
CA GLY A 23 9.89 -5.53 -8.99
C GLY A 23 11.10 -5.27 -8.07
N VAL A 24 11.00 -4.28 -7.17
CA VAL A 24 12.07 -3.85 -6.27
C VAL A 24 11.66 -4.25 -4.85
N ASP A 25 12.48 -5.08 -4.23
CA ASP A 25 12.36 -5.41 -2.81
C ASP A 25 12.44 -4.16 -1.94
N GLY A 26 11.47 -4.01 -1.05
CA GLY A 26 11.34 -2.83 -0.19
C GLY A 26 10.54 -1.68 -0.80
N ASN A 27 9.92 -1.86 -1.97
CA ASN A 27 8.95 -0.87 -2.47
C ASN A 27 7.74 -0.78 -1.53
N PHE A 28 7.29 0.43 -1.25
CA PHE A 28 6.16 0.68 -0.36
C PHE A 28 5.25 1.77 -0.90
N LEU A 29 3.97 1.67 -0.57
CA LEU A 29 2.97 2.65 -0.91
C LEU A 29 1.92 2.76 0.20
N ILE A 30 1.39 3.95 0.37
CA ILE A 30 0.34 4.28 1.32
C ILE A 30 -0.95 4.52 0.53
N ARG A 31 -2.03 3.91 0.99
CA ARG A 31 -3.37 4.05 0.41
C ARG A 31 -4.42 4.21 1.49
N ASP A 32 -5.57 4.74 1.15
CA ASP A 32 -6.73 4.71 2.03
C ASP A 32 -7.27 3.29 2.15
N SER A 33 -7.76 2.96 3.35
CA SER A 33 -8.42 1.70 3.60
C SER A 33 -9.81 1.71 3.00
N GLU A 34 -10.05 0.81 2.04
CA GLU A 34 -11.40 0.55 1.51
C GLU A 34 -12.35 -0.02 2.57
N SER A 35 -11.81 -0.61 3.64
CA SER A 35 -12.60 -1.27 4.68
C SER A 35 -12.95 -0.36 5.85
N VAL A 36 -12.12 0.63 6.14
CA VAL A 36 -12.29 1.53 7.30
C VAL A 36 -12.12 2.97 6.84
N PRO A 37 -13.22 3.76 6.79
CA PRO A 37 -13.16 5.17 6.44
C PRO A 37 -12.22 5.92 7.40
N GLY A 38 -11.24 6.63 6.85
CA GLY A 38 -10.26 7.39 7.63
C GLY A 38 -9.03 6.60 8.11
N ALA A 39 -8.97 5.29 7.84
CA ALA A 39 -7.76 4.51 8.10
C ALA A 39 -6.84 4.48 6.88
N LEU A 40 -5.53 4.51 7.12
CA LEU A 40 -4.50 4.36 6.10
C LEU A 40 -3.93 2.95 6.11
N CYS A 41 -3.69 2.40 4.94
CA CYS A 41 -3.09 1.10 4.72
C CYS A 41 -1.68 1.29 4.16
N LEU A 42 -0.69 0.71 4.85
CA LEU A 42 0.68 0.59 4.35
C LEU A 42 0.82 -0.75 3.60
N CYS A 43 1.17 -0.66 2.33
CA CYS A 43 1.46 -1.78 1.45
C CYS A 43 2.98 -1.84 1.20
N VAL A 44 3.66 -2.94 1.56
CA VAL A 44 5.11 -3.11 1.30
C VAL A 44 5.35 -4.40 0.52
N SER A 45 6.13 -4.35 -0.55
CA SER A 45 6.62 -5.54 -1.24
C SER A 45 7.91 -6.03 -0.61
N LEU A 46 7.78 -7.05 0.22
CA LEU A 46 8.88 -7.88 0.68
C LEU A 46 8.70 -9.26 0.05
N SER A 47 9.63 -9.70 -0.78
CA SER A 47 9.69 -11.13 -1.09
C SER A 47 9.99 -11.90 0.22
N PRO A 48 9.28 -12.99 0.60
CA PRO A 48 8.14 -13.70 -0.02
C PRO A 48 6.80 -13.56 0.74
N VAL A 49 6.48 -12.44 1.40
CA VAL A 49 5.14 -12.21 2.00
C VAL A 49 4.74 -10.74 1.93
N LEU A 50 3.70 -10.43 1.15
CA LEU A 50 2.96 -9.17 1.22
C LEU A 50 2.33 -9.04 2.62
N GLN A 51 3.04 -8.37 3.54
CA GLN A 51 2.51 -8.02 4.87
C GLN A 51 1.65 -6.77 4.72
N LYS A 52 0.34 -6.92 4.98
CA LYS A 52 -0.59 -5.78 5.05
C LYS A 52 -0.65 -5.35 6.50
N GLN A 53 -0.08 -4.19 6.82
CA GLN A 53 -0.13 -3.65 8.18
C GLN A 53 -1.23 -2.59 8.24
N SER A 54 -2.35 -2.95 8.85
CA SER A 54 -3.43 -2.02 9.15
C SER A 54 -3.07 -1.26 10.42
N PHE A 55 -2.78 0.04 10.30
CA PHE A 55 -2.66 0.90 11.48
C PHE A 55 -4.05 1.39 11.86
N GLN A 56 -4.51 0.99 13.04
CA GLN A 56 -5.77 1.45 13.62
C GLN A 56 -5.41 2.37 14.80
N THR A 57 -5.86 3.62 14.75
CA THR A 57 -5.66 4.61 15.82
C THR A 57 -6.79 4.52 16.83
#